data_AF-A0AAW4X6G4-F1
#
_entry.id   AF-A0AAW4X6G4-F1
#
_cell.length_a   1.000
_cell.length_b   1.000
_cell.length_c   1.000
_cell.angle_alpha   90.00
_cell.angle_beta   90.00
_cell.angle_gamma   90.00
#
_symmetry.space_group_name_H-M   'P 1'
#
loop_
_entity.id
_entity.type
_entity.pdbx_description
1 polymer ?
#
loop_
_entity_poly.entity_id
_entity_poly.type
_entity_poly.pdbx_seq_one_letter_code
_entity_poly.pdbx_strand_id
1 'polypeptide(L)'
;MIKITFLDGTVKTINESTKIVAWKATDGVINKAPFYREMAFEGSYNDGTEIATDDPLNGISGLIGSTDWFTIGKDRTLYKTSAVVKLELID
;
A
#
# COMPACT_ATOMS: atom_id res chain seq x y z
N MET A 1 -11.17 -10.13 5.49
CA MET A 1 -10.58 -9.20 4.49
C MET A 1 -10.25 -7.84 5.14
N ILE A 2 -9.51 -6.95 4.47
CA ILE A 2 -9.29 -5.57 4.94
C ILE A 2 -10.00 -4.58 4.04
N LYS A 3 -10.76 -3.68 4.65
CA LYS A 3 -11.37 -2.54 3.99
C LYS A 3 -10.54 -1.28 4.23
N ILE A 4 -10.24 -0.59 3.14
CA ILE A 4 -9.57 0.72 3.11
C ILE A 4 -10.63 1.77 2.76
N THR A 5 -10.75 2.79 3.59
CA THR A 5 -11.55 3.99 3.29
C THR A 5 -10.62 5.17 3.03
N PHE A 6 -10.85 5.87 1.92
CA PHE A 6 -10.10 7.05 1.50
C PHE A 6 -10.84 8.34 1.89
N LEU A 7 -10.12 9.47 1.91
CA LEU A 7 -10.64 10.81 2.25
C LEU A 7 -11.86 11.23 1.41
N ASP A 8 -11.92 10.79 0.16
CA ASP A 8 -13.02 11.08 -0.78
C ASP A 8 -14.24 10.17 -0.58
N GLY A 9 -14.20 9.27 0.42
CA GLY A 9 -15.23 8.27 0.66
C GLY A 9 -15.10 7.02 -0.21
N THR A 10 -14.11 6.95 -1.12
CA THR A 10 -13.83 5.74 -1.89
C THR A 10 -13.46 4.60 -0.95
N VAL A 11 -13.93 3.39 -1.28
CA VAL A 11 -13.62 2.18 -0.54
C VAL A 11 -12.93 1.17 -1.44
N LYS A 12 -11.89 0.52 -0.93
CA LYS A 12 -11.21 -0.62 -1.57
C LYS A 12 -11.07 -1.76 -0.57
N THR A 13 -11.01 -2.98 -1.08
CA THR A 13 -10.86 -4.18 -0.25
C THR A 13 -9.61 -4.94 -0.66
N ILE A 14 -8.88 -5.44 0.33
CA ILE A 14 -7.72 -6.31 0.19
C ILE A 14 -8.11 -7.67 0.77
N ASN A 15 -7.91 -8.71 -0.03
CA ASN A 15 -7.98 -10.11 0.40
C ASN A 15 -6.59 -10.76 0.29
N GLU A 16 -6.48 -12.01 0.70
CA GLU A 16 -5.21 -12.74 0.77
C GLU A 16 -4.45 -12.81 -0.56
N SER A 17 -5.18 -12.81 -1.67
CA SER A 17 -4.64 -12.88 -3.04
C SER A 17 -4.46 -11.51 -3.70
N THR A 18 -4.85 -10.43 -3.02
CA THR A 18 -4.80 -9.08 -3.59
C THR A 18 -3.36 -8.63 -3.63
N LYS A 19 -2.83 -8.44 -4.85
CA LYS A 19 -1.49 -7.91 -5.04
C LYS A 19 -1.44 -6.43 -4.65
N ILE A 20 -0.39 -6.05 -3.94
CA ILE A 20 -0.09 -4.70 -3.51
C ILE A 20 1.31 -4.39 -3.96
N VAL A 21 1.50 -3.19 -4.46
CA VAL A 21 2.83 -2.64 -4.73
C VAL A 21 2.87 -1.28 -4.06
N ALA A 22 3.95 -1.01 -3.33
CA ALA A 22 4.10 0.22 -2.56
C ALA A 22 5.48 0.84 -2.78
N TRP A 23 5.54 2.16 -2.70
CA TRP A 23 6.74 2.93 -2.99
C TRP A 23 6.97 4.05 -2.00
N LYS A 24 8.23 4.39 -1.80
CA LYS A 24 8.67 5.63 -1.15
C LYS A 24 9.11 6.63 -2.21
N ALA A 25 8.73 7.89 -2.04
CA ALA A 25 9.28 8.97 -2.83
C ALA A 25 10.76 9.14 -2.46
N THR A 26 11.62 9.20 -3.46
CA THR A 26 13.04 9.51 -3.25
C THR A 26 13.29 10.96 -3.60
N ASP A 27 14.13 11.62 -2.80
CA ASP A 27 14.57 12.97 -3.11
C ASP A 27 15.42 12.94 -4.39
N GLY A 28 14.99 13.71 -5.38
CA GLY A 28 15.82 13.99 -6.55
C GLY A 28 16.94 14.94 -6.16
N VAL A 29 18.19 14.56 -6.43
CA VAL A 29 19.29 15.52 -6.37
C VAL A 29 19.28 16.33 -7.67
N ILE A 30 19.08 17.65 -7.55
CA ILE A 30 19.08 18.60 -8.67
C ILE A 30 20.29 18.31 -9.57
N ASN A 31 20.04 18.11 -10.87
CA ASN A 31 21.03 17.81 -11.91
C ASN A 31 21.80 16.47 -11.79
N LYS A 32 21.34 15.52 -10.96
CA LYS A 32 21.91 14.15 -10.93
C LYS A 32 20.92 13.06 -11.31
N ALA A 33 19.69 13.13 -10.79
CA ALA A 33 18.66 12.15 -11.08
C ALA A 33 17.28 12.81 -11.12
N PRO A 34 16.37 12.35 -12.00
CA PRO A 34 14.96 12.76 -11.94
C PRO A 34 14.36 12.29 -10.60
N PHE A 35 13.27 12.93 -10.18
CA PHE A 35 12.46 12.40 -9.08
C PHE A 35 11.88 11.04 -9.50
N TYR A 36 12.02 10.04 -8.62
CA TYR A 36 11.41 8.74 -8.82
C TYR A 36 10.88 8.21 -7.49
N ARG A 37 10.32 7.02 -7.55
CA ARG A 37 9.81 6.31 -6.39
C ARG A 37 10.52 4.98 -6.31
N GLU A 38 11.08 4.69 -5.15
CA GLU A 38 11.73 3.41 -4.89
C GLU A 38 10.66 2.42 -4.42
N MET A 39 10.64 1.23 -5.02
CA MET A 39 9.70 0.19 -4.63
C MET A 39 10.09 -0.35 -3.27
N ALA A 40 9.20 -0.17 -2.31
CA ALA A 40 9.38 -0.66 -0.95
C ALA A 40 8.80 -2.07 -0.79
N PHE A 41 7.78 -2.42 -1.58
CA PHE A 41 7.09 -3.69 -1.47
C PHE A 41 6.41 -4.08 -2.79
N GLU A 42 6.39 -5.37 -3.10
CA GLU A 42 5.54 -5.98 -4.13
C GLU A 42 5.14 -7.39 -3.68
N GLY A 43 3.84 -7.63 -3.47
CA GLY A 43 3.37 -8.91 -2.95
C GLY A 43 1.89 -8.95 -2.54
N SER A 44 1.50 -10.00 -1.83
CA SER A 44 0.17 -10.30 -1.30
C SER A 44 0.32 -10.97 0.08
N TYR A 45 -0.73 -11.53 0.67
CA TYR A 45 -0.55 -12.26 1.93
C TYR A 45 -0.05 -13.70 1.70
N ASN A 46 -0.50 -14.32 0.61
CA ASN A 46 -0.26 -15.75 0.36
C ASN A 46 1.09 -16.06 -0.30
N ASP A 47 1.90 -15.06 -0.61
CA ASP A 47 3.24 -15.25 -1.19
C ASP A 47 4.36 -15.27 -0.14
N GLY A 48 4.01 -15.29 1.15
CA GLY A 48 4.99 -15.38 2.24
C GLY A 48 5.81 -14.11 2.44
N THR A 49 5.26 -12.96 2.05
CA THR A 49 5.94 -11.66 2.14
C THR A 49 5.80 -10.99 3.51
N GLU A 50 6.49 -9.85 3.69
CA GLU A 50 6.59 -9.11 4.96
C GLU A 50 5.26 -8.58 5.52
N ILE A 51 4.18 -8.55 4.71
CA ILE A 51 2.84 -8.18 5.19
C ILE A 51 2.03 -9.36 5.72
N ALA A 52 2.51 -10.59 5.57
CA ALA A 52 1.89 -11.79 6.10
C ALA A 52 2.17 -11.90 7.61
N THR A 53 1.30 -11.27 8.39
CA THR A 53 1.32 -11.26 9.86
C THR A 53 0.12 -12.01 10.43
N ASP A 54 0.22 -12.49 11.68
CA ASP A 54 -0.88 -13.17 12.39
C ASP A 54 -2.16 -12.31 12.49
N ASP A 55 -1.99 -10.98 12.52
CA ASP A 55 -3.06 -10.01 12.35
C ASP A 55 -2.85 -9.26 11.03
N PRO A 56 -3.62 -9.55 9.97
CA PRO A 56 -3.48 -8.90 8.67
C PRO A 56 -3.56 -7.37 8.72
N LEU A 57 -4.31 -6.81 9.69
CA LEU A 57 -4.46 -5.36 9.86
C LEU A 57 -3.14 -4.69 10.21
N ASN A 58 -2.30 -5.36 11.02
CA ASN A 58 -1.00 -4.85 11.41
C ASN A 58 -0.02 -4.84 10.21
N GLY A 59 0.00 -5.90 9.40
CA GLY A 59 0.82 -5.95 8.19
C GLY A 59 0.51 -4.82 7.21
N ILE A 60 -0.77 -4.60 6.92
CA ILE A 60 -1.18 -3.55 5.96
C ILE A 60 -1.07 -2.14 6.54
N SER A 61 -1.40 -1.93 7.82
CA SER A 61 -1.20 -0.63 8.44
C SER A 61 0.28 -0.26 8.52
N GLY A 62 1.16 -1.22 8.80
CA GLY A 62 2.61 -1.04 8.75
C GLY A 62 3.11 -0.67 7.34
N LEU A 63 2.65 -1.38 6.31
CA LEU A 63 3.02 -1.07 4.92
C LEU A 63 2.53 0.32 4.50
N ILE A 64 1.25 0.63 4.72
CA ILE A 64 0.66 1.93 4.35
C ILE A 64 1.30 3.07 5.14
N GLY A 65 1.55 2.88 6.44
CA GLY A 65 2.16 3.90 7.30
C GLY A 65 3.64 4.16 6.99
N SER A 66 4.33 3.25 6.32
CA SER A 66 5.76 3.35 6.02
C SER A 66 6.07 3.76 4.58
N THR A 67 5.05 3.91 3.72
CA THR A 67 5.19 4.22 2.29
C THR A 67 4.41 5.48 1.90
N ASP A 68 4.68 6.03 0.71
CA ASP A 68 4.04 7.26 0.23
C ASP A 68 2.91 6.97 -0.77
N TRP A 69 3.09 5.91 -1.56
CA TRP A 69 2.18 5.53 -2.63
C TRP A 69 2.00 4.03 -2.69
N PHE A 70 0.82 3.58 -3.11
CA PHE A 70 0.56 2.17 -3.32
C PHE A 70 -0.51 1.92 -4.39
N THR A 71 -0.53 0.70 -4.94
CA THR A 71 -1.59 0.17 -5.79
C THR A 71 -2.30 -0.99 -5.10
N ILE A 72 -3.57 -1.22 -5.43
CA ILE A 72 -4.34 -2.36 -4.95
C ILE A 72 -4.84 -3.17 -6.15
N GLY A 73 -4.52 -4.47 -6.15
CA GLY A 73 -4.90 -5.41 -7.20
C GLY A 73 -4.09 -5.24 -8.49
N LYS A 74 -4.74 -5.53 -9.62
CA LYS A 74 -4.12 -5.42 -10.96
C LYS A 74 -4.28 -4.03 -11.59
N ASP A 75 -4.98 -3.12 -10.90
CA ASP A 75 -5.18 -1.76 -11.37
C ASP A 75 -3.89 -0.94 -11.22
N ARG A 76 -3.62 -0.06 -12.18
CA ARG A 76 -2.48 0.87 -12.17
C ARG A 76 -2.80 2.19 -11.47
N THR A 77 -3.98 2.32 -10.86
CA THR A 77 -4.33 3.48 -10.02
C THR A 77 -3.42 3.56 -8.80
N LEU A 78 -2.78 4.71 -8.63
CA LEU A 78 -1.90 5.00 -7.52
C LEU A 78 -2.62 5.82 -6.45
N TYR A 79 -2.59 5.32 -5.23
CA TYR A 79 -3.17 5.96 -4.07
C TYR A 79 -2.06 6.55 -3.21
N LYS A 80 -2.22 7.80 -2.77
CA LYS A 80 -1.38 8.36 -1.70
C LYS A 80 -1.76 7.70 -0.39
N THR A 81 -0.77 7.30 0.42
CA THR A 81 -1.02 6.77 1.77
C THR A 81 -1.68 7.80 2.67
N SER A 82 -1.32 9.09 2.51
CA SER A 82 -1.99 10.22 3.19
C SER A 82 -3.48 10.38 2.85
N ALA A 83 -4.00 9.71 1.81
CA ALA A 83 -5.42 9.71 1.50
C ALA A 83 -6.20 8.62 2.25
N VAL A 84 -5.54 7.69 2.93
CA VAL A 84 -6.18 6.63 3.71
C VAL A 84 -6.60 7.19 5.07
N VAL A 85 -7.91 7.14 5.37
CA VAL A 85 -8.44 7.61 6.66
C VAL A 85 -8.76 6.48 7.62
N LYS A 86 -9.02 5.28 7.10
CA LYS A 86 -9.45 4.15 7.92
C LYS A 86 -9.04 2.83 7.28
N LEU A 87 -8.53 1.94 8.12
CA LEU A 87 -8.32 0.53 7.84
C LEU A 87 -9.16 -0.27 8.83
N GLU A 88 -9.89 -1.27 8.36
CA GLU A 88 -10.72 -2.12 9.21
C GLU A 88 -10.71 -3.56 8.69
N LEU A 89 -10.61 -4.52 9.62
CA LEU A 89 -10.92 -5.91 9.33
C LEU A 89 -12.43 -6.02 9.11
N ILE A 90 -12.79 -6.72 8.04
CA ILE A 90 -14.15 -7.08 7.72
C ILE A 90 -14.19 -8.59 7.47
N ASP A 91 -15.33 -9.21 7.73
CA ASP A 91 -15.55 -10.63 7.45
C ASP A 91 -15.34 -10.94 5.95
#